data_AF-A0A524NC19-F1
#
_entry.id   AF-A0A524NC19-F1
#
_cell.length_a   1.000
_cell.length_b   1.000
_cell.length_c   1.000
_cell.angle_alpha   90.00
_cell.angle_beta   90.00
_cell.angle_gamma   90.00
#
_symmetry.space_group_name_H-M   'P 1'
#
loop_
_entity.id
_entity.type
_entity.pdbx_description
1 polymer ?
#
loop_
_entity_poly.entity_id
_entity_poly.type
_entity_poly.pdbx_seq_one_letter_code
_entity_poly.pdbx_strand_id
1 'polypeptide(L)' 'KTLREIAAIHPRTRGDLMLVHGIGPSKLEKYGDGLLAVVREAASPAS' A
#
# COMPACT_ATOMS: atom_id res chain seq x y z
N LYS A 1 -8.60 -0.47 -9.85
CA LYS A 1 -8.06 0.91 -9.86
C LYS A 1 -7.07 1.12 -8.71
N THR A 2 -7.49 0.91 -7.47
CA THR A 2 -6.67 1.05 -6.24
C THR A 2 -5.31 0.34 -6.28
N LEU A 3 -5.22 -0.94 -6.66
CA LEU A 3 -3.92 -1.64 -6.69
C LEU A 3 -2.91 -1.04 -7.68
N ARG A 4 -3.37 -0.54 -8.83
CA ARG A 4 -2.49 0.15 -9.80
C ARG A 4 -1.97 1.46 -9.22
N GLU A 5 -2.81 2.16 -8.47
CA GLU A 5 -2.47 3.41 -7.81
C GLU A 5 -1.48 3.19 -6.65
N ILE A 6 -1.65 2.10 -5.88
CA ILE A 6 -0.67 1.64 -4.87
C ILE A 6 0.68 1.37 -5.53
N ALA A 7 0.71 0.65 -6.66
CA ALA A 7 1.95 0.38 -7.38
C ALA A 7 2.61 1.65 -7.92
N ALA A 8 1.83 2.65 -8.37
CA ALA A 8 2.35 3.92 -8.85
C ALA A 8 2.92 4.80 -7.73
N ILE A 9 2.23 4.86 -6.57
CA ILE A 9 2.60 5.72 -5.44
C ILE A 9 3.69 5.09 -4.56
N HIS A 10 3.80 3.76 -4.54
CA HIS A 10 4.75 3.03 -3.70
C HIS A 10 4.70 3.43 -2.21
N PRO A 11 3.53 3.35 -1.55
CA PRO A 11 3.34 3.80 -0.18
C PRO A 11 4.28 3.07 0.78
N ARG A 12 4.88 3.83 1.71
CA ARG A 12 5.81 3.33 2.72
C ARG A 12 5.21 3.40 4.13
N THR A 13 4.15 4.17 4.30
CA THR A 13 3.46 4.37 5.57
C THR A 13 1.95 4.18 5.45
N ARG A 14 1.29 4.01 6.60
CA ARG A 14 -0.19 4.00 6.68
C ARG A 14 -0.79 5.34 6.26
N GLY A 15 -0.08 6.44 6.47
CA GLY A 15 -0.48 7.76 5.98
C GLY A 15 -0.49 7.82 4.45
N ASP A 16 0.53 7.26 3.81
CA ASP A 16 0.60 7.22 2.34
C ASP A 16 -0.56 6.40 1.75
N LEU A 17 -0.93 5.30 2.41
CA LEU A 17 -2.08 4.48 2.01
C LEU A 17 -3.40 5.26 2.07
N MET A 18 -3.56 6.22 2.97
CA MET A 18 -4.75 7.07 3.05
C MET A 18 -4.89 8.04 1.87
N LEU A 19 -3.79 8.30 1.13
CA LEU A 19 -3.81 9.14 -0.07
C LEU A 19 -4.32 8.36 -1.29
N VAL A 20 -4.35 7.03 -1.23
CA VAL A 20 -4.77 6.17 -2.33
C VAL A 20 -6.30 6.14 -2.42
N HIS A 21 -6.84 6.45 -3.60
CA HIS A 21 -8.28 6.39 -3.80
C HIS A 21 -8.83 4.96 -3.61
N GLY A 22 -9.80 4.84 -2.71
CA GLY A 22 -10.45 3.58 -2.36
C GLY A 22 -9.85 2.85 -1.16
N ILE A 23 -8.85 3.43 -0.48
CA ILE A 23 -8.38 3.01 0.85
C ILE A 23 -8.86 4.02 1.89
N GLY A 24 -9.95 3.66 2.58
CA GLY A 24 -10.45 4.41 3.74
C GLY A 24 -10.06 3.73 5.06
N PRO A 25 -10.45 4.33 6.22
CA PRO A 25 -10.03 3.87 7.55
C PRO A 25 -10.24 2.38 7.80
N SER A 26 -11.43 1.85 7.50
CA SER A 26 -11.74 0.43 7.72
C SER A 26 -10.84 -0.53 6.93
N LYS A 27 -10.51 -0.18 5.68
CA LYS A 27 -9.58 -1.00 4.87
C LYS A 27 -8.14 -0.84 5.34
N LEU A 28 -7.76 0.35 5.78
CA LEU A 28 -6.44 0.60 6.33
C LEU A 28 -6.22 -0.22 7.60
N GLU A 29 -7.20 -0.28 8.50
CA GLU A 29 -7.16 -1.14 9.69
C GLU A 29 -7.02 -2.61 9.32
N LYS A 30 -7.83 -3.09 8.37
CA LYS A 30 -7.86 -4.52 8.01
C LYS A 30 -6.66 -4.99 7.18
N TYR A 31 -6.12 -4.14 6.31
CA TYR A 31 -5.17 -4.55 5.28
C TYR A 31 -3.87 -3.74 5.24
N GLY A 32 -3.75 -2.65 6.02
CA GLY A 32 -2.68 -1.67 5.87
C GLY A 32 -1.28 -2.29 5.95
N ASP A 33 -1.02 -3.08 6.99
CA ASP A 33 0.32 -3.63 7.22
C ASP A 33 0.68 -4.70 6.18
N GLY A 34 -0.29 -5.51 5.76
CA GLY A 34 -0.11 -6.48 4.68
C GLY A 34 0.17 -5.83 3.33
N LEU A 35 -0.54 -4.74 3.00
CA LEU A 35 -0.27 -3.97 1.78
C LEU A 35 1.14 -3.38 1.80
N LEU A 36 1.55 -2.78 2.92
CA LEU A 36 2.90 -2.22 3.05
C LEU A 36 3.99 -3.29 2.96
N ALA A 37 3.74 -4.50 3.49
CA ALA A 37 4.67 -5.63 3.35
C ALA A 37 4.87 -6.02 1.88
N VAL A 38 3.78 -6.21 1.13
CA VAL A 38 3.82 -6.56 -0.30
C VAL A 38 4.53 -5.47 -1.12
N VAL A 39 4.26 -4.19 -0.86
CA VAL A 39 4.93 -3.07 -1.54
C VAL A 39 6.43 -3.02 -1.24
N ARG A 40 6.83 -3.37 -0.01
CA ARG A 40 8.24 -3.44 0.40
C ARG A 40 8.97 -4.60 -0.27
N GLU A 41 8.33 -5.76 -0.32
CA GLU A 41 8.83 -6.95 -1.01
C GLU A 41 8.98 -6.68 -2.51
N ALA A 42 7.97 -6.12 -3.17
CA ALA A 42 8.02 -5.79 -4.59
C ALA A 42 9.12 -4.76 -4.94
N ALA A 43 9.48 -3.87 -4.00
CA ALA A 43 10.53 -2.87 -4.19
C ALA A 43 11.94 -3.41 -3.91
N SER A 44 12.06 -4.58 -3.31
CA SER A 44 13.33 -5.24 -3.02
C SER A 44 13.47 -6.38 -4.02
N PRO A 45 14.26 -6.25 -5.11
CA PRO A 45 14.53 -7.40 -5.95
C PRO A 45 15.13 -8.50 -5.07
N ALA A 46 14.51 -9.68 -5.07
CA ALA A 46 15.08 -10.84 -4.41
C ALA A 46 16.51 -11.03 -4.95
N SER A 47 17.48 -10.99 -4.04
CA SER A 47 18.90 -11.22 -4.33
C SER A 47 19.14 -12.56 -5.01
#